data_AF-A0A2G9H182-F1
#
_entry.id   AF-A0A2G9H182-F1
#
_cell.length_a   1.000
_cell.length_b   1.000
_cell.length_c   1.000
_cell.angle_alpha   90.00
_cell.angle_beta   90.00
_cell.angle_gamma   90.00
#
_symmetry.space_group_name_H-M   'P 1'
#
loop_
_entity.id
_entity.type
_entity.pdbx_description
1 polymer ?
#
loop_
_entity_poly.entity_id
_entity_poly.type
_entity_poly.pdbx_seq_one_letter_code
_entity_poly.pdbx_strand_id
1 'polypeptide(L)' 'MTSEQKPMQHRVAKVDSEITWDMFLSQANNHGLYIKVVVHFSAFWCMPSIAMKPFFEELALTHQDILFLLVDVDEIKEVT' A
#
# COMPACT_ATOMS: atom_id res chain seq x y z
N MET A 1 8.07 -20.34 -23.24
CA MET A 1 7.47 -18.98 -23.27
C MET A 1 7.48 -18.45 -21.85
N THR A 2 8.64 -18.00 -21.38
CA THR A 2 8.81 -17.44 -20.04
C THR A 2 8.41 -15.99 -20.11
N SER A 3 7.28 -15.64 -19.51
CA SER A 3 6.82 -14.25 -19.37
C SER A 3 7.87 -13.46 -18.59
N GLU A 4 8.51 -12.51 -19.26
CA GLU A 4 9.44 -11.56 -18.66
C GLU A 4 8.68 -10.71 -17.63
N GLN A 5 8.97 -10.91 -16.34
CA GLN A 5 8.53 -9.97 -15.31
C GLN A 5 9.45 -8.75 -15.37
N LYS A 6 8.96 -7.67 -15.99
CA LYS A 6 9.54 -6.33 -15.87
C LYS A 6 9.67 -5.97 -14.39
N PRO A 7 10.75 -5.30 -13.96
CA PRO A 7 10.88 -4.82 -12.59
C PRO A 7 9.79 -3.78 -12.36
N MET A 8 8.71 -4.17 -11.67
CA MET A 8 7.60 -3.30 -11.31
C MET A 8 8.14 -2.21 -10.40
N GLN A 9 8.12 -0.95 -10.84
CA GLN A 9 8.28 0.20 -9.95
C GLN A 9 7.17 0.13 -8.89
N HIS A 10 7.50 -0.30 -7.68
CA HIS A 10 6.50 -0.41 -6.61
C HIS A 10 6.25 0.99 -6.04
N ARG A 11 5.07 1.56 -6.34
CA ARG A 11 4.55 2.82 -5.74
C ARG A 11 3.64 2.57 -4.52
N VAL A 12 3.47 1.31 -4.13
CA VAL A 12 2.75 0.91 -2.92
C VAL A 12 3.77 0.72 -1.80
N ALA A 13 3.62 1.44 -0.70
CA ALA A 13 4.49 1.31 0.46
C ALA A 13 3.92 0.26 1.43
N LYS A 14 4.76 -0.67 1.89
CA LYS A 14 4.39 -1.63 2.93
C LYS A 14 4.43 -0.94 4.30
N VAL A 15 3.40 -1.18 5.10
CA VAL A 15 3.36 -0.85 6.53
C VAL A 15 3.64 -2.14 7.29
N ASP A 16 4.60 -2.11 8.20
CA ASP A 16 5.09 -3.26 8.97
C ASP A 16 5.10 -3.01 10.49
N SER A 17 4.81 -1.77 10.92
CA SER A 17 4.80 -1.37 12.32
C SER A 17 3.99 -0.08 12.53
N GLU A 18 3.63 0.20 13.78
CA GLU A 18 3.02 1.50 14.16
C GLU A 18 3.93 2.68 13.81
N ILE A 19 5.25 2.51 13.92
CA ILE A 19 6.23 3.55 13.59
C ILE A 19 6.17 3.90 12.10
N THR A 20 6.13 2.89 11.21
CA THR A 20 6.03 3.16 9.76
C THR A 20 4.66 3.73 9.40
N TRP A 21 3.59 3.30 10.07
CA TRP A 21 2.26 3.89 9.95
C TRP A 21 2.24 5.38 10.29
N ASP A 22 2.70 5.75 11.50
CA ASP A 22 2.72 7.13 11.98
C ASP A 22 3.61 8.03 11.12
N MET A 23 4.73 7.50 10.65
CA MET A 23 5.62 8.19 9.71
C MET A 23 4.86 8.55 8.42
N PHE A 24 4.15 7.60 7.80
CA PHE A 24 3.43 7.86 6.55
C PHE A 24 2.29 8.86 6.75
N LEU A 25 1.52 8.75 7.83
CA LEU A 25 0.44 9.70 8.12
C LEU A 25 0.97 11.11 8.44
N SER A 26 2.08 11.20 9.17
CA SER A 26 2.73 12.48 9.44
C SER A 26 3.26 13.15 8.17
N GLN A 27 3.82 12.37 7.24
CA GLN A 27 4.22 12.87 5.92
C GLN A 27 3.02 13.37 5.11
N ALA A 28 1.91 12.61 5.08
CA ALA A 28 0.71 12.98 4.35
C ALA A 28 0.02 14.25 4.89
N ASN A 29 0.22 14.57 6.18
CA ASN A 29 -0.38 15.71 6.86
C ASN A 29 0.54 16.95 6.95
N ASN A 30 1.77 16.87 6.45
CA ASN A 30 2.75 17.94 6.61
C ASN A 30 2.61 19.04 5.55
N HIS A 31 2.75 20.31 5.97
CA HIS A 31 2.86 21.51 5.12
C HIS A 31 1.62 21.95 4.30
N GLY A 32 0.39 21.63 4.74
CA GLY A 32 -0.83 22.19 4.11
C GLY A 32 -1.15 21.62 2.73
N LEU A 33 -0.43 20.58 2.32
CA LEU A 33 -0.73 19.73 1.17
C LEU A 33 -1.42 18.48 1.71
N TYR A 34 -2.74 18.39 1.51
CA TYR A 34 -3.50 17.19 1.88
C TYR A 34 -3.23 16.08 0.86
N ILE A 35 -2.25 15.24 1.15
CA ILE A 35 -2.01 14.02 0.36
C ILE A 35 -3.10 13.02 0.74
N LYS A 36 -3.87 12.57 -0.25
CA LYS A 36 -4.87 11.52 -0.04
C LYS A 36 -4.12 10.21 0.23
N VAL A 37 -4.58 9.46 1.22
CA VAL A 37 -4.02 8.15 1.56
C VAL A 37 -5.07 7.09 1.27
N VAL A 38 -4.67 6.03 0.57
CA VAL A 38 -5.49 4.83 0.37
C VAL A 38 -4.73 3.64 0.93
N VAL A 39 -5.39 2.86 1.78
CA VAL A 39 -4.79 1.71 2.46
C VAL A 39 -5.49 0.44 1.99
N HIS A 40 -4.71 -0.53 1.52
CA HIS A 40 -5.16 -1.89 1.27
C HIS A 40 -4.79 -2.78 2.46
N PHE A 41 -5.78 -3.22 3.22
CA PHE A 41 -5.61 -4.23 4.24
C PHE A 41 -5.72 -5.62 3.58
N SER A 42 -4.62 -6.36 3.59
CA SER A 42 -4.49 -7.65 2.93
C SER A 42 -4.17 -8.77 3.88
N ALA A 43 -4.50 -9.99 3.46
CA ALA A 43 -4.29 -11.22 4.21
C ALA A 43 -4.04 -12.35 3.23
N PHE A 44 -3.12 -13.27 3.53
CA PHE A 44 -2.81 -14.38 2.62
C PHE A 44 -3.96 -15.39 2.51
N TRP A 45 -4.85 -15.43 3.50
CA TRP A 45 -6.02 -16.31 3.50
C TRP A 45 -7.25 -15.68 2.83
N CYS A 46 -7.17 -14.42 2.38
CA CYS A 46 -8.25 -13.70 1.71
C CYS A 46 -8.01 -13.64 0.20
N MET A 47 -8.55 -14.62 -0.53
CA MET A 47 -8.41 -14.69 -2.00
C MET A 47 -8.86 -13.42 -2.74
N PRO A 48 -9.98 -12.76 -2.38
CA PRO A 48 -10.33 -11.47 -2.98
C PRO A 48 -9.27 -10.38 -2.76
N SER A 49 -8.64 -10.36 -1.58
CA SER A 49 -7.60 -9.37 -1.26
C SER A 49 -6.33 -9.60 -2.08
N ILE A 50 -5.94 -10.86 -2.27
CA ILE A 50 -4.83 -11.24 -3.16
C ILE A 50 -5.14 -10.84 -4.60
N ALA A 51 -6.35 -11.13 -5.08
CA ALA A 51 -6.79 -10.78 -6.43
C ALA A 51 -6.83 -9.26 -6.68
N MET A 52 -7.03 -8.45 -5.62
CA MET A 52 -7.04 -6.98 -5.69
C MET A 52 -5.64 -6.38 -5.88
N LYS A 53 -4.58 -7.06 -5.41
CA LYS A 53 -3.21 -6.53 -5.40
C LYS A 53 -2.73 -5.91 -6.74
N PRO A 54 -2.84 -6.58 -7.91
CA PRO A 54 -2.38 -5.98 -9.16
C PRO A 54 -3.15 -4.71 -9.55
N PHE A 55 -4.46 -4.65 -9.28
CA PHE A 55 -5.26 -3.45 -9.53
C PHE A 55 -4.85 -2.30 -8.62
N PHE A 56 -4.54 -2.60 -7.36
CA PHE A 56 -4.05 -1.62 -6.40
C PHE A 56 -2.69 -1.04 -6.82
N GLU A 57 -1.78 -1.88 -7.31
CA GLU A 57 -0.48 -1.45 -7.84
C GLU A 57 -0.63 -0.59 -9.10
N GLU A 58 -1.55 -0.94 -10.01
CA GLU A 58 -1.87 -0.12 -11.20
C GLU A 58 -2.43 1.25 -10.83
N LEU A 59 -3.32 1.32 -9.84
CA LEU A 59 -3.85 2.57 -9.31
C LEU A 59 -2.75 3.44 -8.71
N ALA A 60 -1.80 2.85 -7.98
CA ALA A 60 -0.66 3.56 -7.41
C ALA A 60 0.29 4.15 -8.46
N LEU A 61 0.40 3.51 -9.63
CA LEU A 61 1.14 4.04 -10.77
C LEU A 61 0.40 5.19 -11.45
N THR A 62 -0.93 5.09 -11.53
CA THR A 62 -1.80 6.05 -12.22
C THR A 62 -2.02 7.34 -11.42
N HIS A 63 -2.20 7.21 -10.10
CA HIS A 63 -2.54 8.31 -9.20
C HIS A 63 -1.34 8.73 -8.35
N GLN A 64 -0.45 9.53 -8.95
CA GLN A 64 0.81 9.91 -8.32
C GLN A 64 0.66 10.91 -7.16
N ASP A 65 -0.51 11.54 -7.04
CA ASP A 65 -0.92 12.48 -5.99
C ASP A 65 -1.48 11.78 -4.73
N ILE A 66 -1.62 10.45 -4.77
CA ILE A 66 -2.17 9.64 -3.68
C ILE A 66 -1.05 8.74 -3.12
N LEU A 67 -1.00 8.64 -1.80
CA LEU A 67 -0.15 7.70 -1.09
C LEU A 67 -0.88 6.35 -0.96
N PHE A 68 -0.32 5.29 -1.54
CA PHE A 68 -0.86 3.94 -1.46
C PHE A 68 -0.08 3.12 -0.44
N LEU A 69 -0.79 2.59 0.57
CA LEU A 69 -0.22 1.78 1.64
C LEU A 69 -0.79 0.36 1.57
N LEU A 70 0.06 -0.65 1.83
CA LEU A 70 -0.34 -2.04 2.01
C LEU A 70 -0.06 -2.44 3.46
N VAL A 71 -1.09 -2.93 4.14
CA VAL A 71 -1.01 -3.48 5.50
C VAL A 71 -1.33 -4.97 5.41
N ASP A 72 -0.41 -5.82 5.86
CA ASP A 72 -0.68 -7.25 6.00
C ASP A 72 -1.21 -7.52 7.42
N VAL A 73 -2.48 -7.92 7.51
CA VAL A 73 -3.16 -8.17 8.80
C VAL A 73 -2.69 -9.46 9.47
N ASP A 74 -2.01 -10.35 8.73
CA ASP A 74 -1.40 -11.54 9.29
C ASP A 74 -0.06 -11.21 9.97
N GLU A 75 0.64 -10.18 9.49
CA GLU A 75 1.92 -9.72 10.04
C GLU A 75 1.73 -8.72 11.19
N ILE A 76 0.69 -7.88 11.14
CA ILE A 76 0.45 -6.82 12.13
C ILE A 76 -0.80 -7.13 12.97
N LYS A 77 -0.59 -7.49 14.24
CA LYS A 77 -1.67 -7.87 15.17
C LYS A 77 -2.32 -6.69 15.90
N GLU A 78 -1.73 -5.50 15.82
CA GLU A 78 -2.13 -4.30 16.58
C GLU A 78 -2.47 -3.12 15.64
N VAL A 79 -3.36 -3.34 14.67
CA VAL A 79 -4.01 -2.24 13.93
C VAL A 79 -5.52 -2.48 13.97
N THR A 80 -6.12 -2.37 15.16
CA THR A 80 -7.58 -2.34 15.37
C THR A 80 -7.90 -1.54 16.61
#